data_AF-F8CGB6-F1
#
_entry.id   AF-F8CGB6-F1
#
_cell.length_a   1.000
_cell.length_b   1.000
_cell.length_c   1.000
_cell.angle_alpha   90.00
_cell.angle_beta   90.00
_cell.angle_gamma   90.00
#
_symmetry.space_group_name_H-M   'P 1'
#
loop_
_entity.id
_entity.type
_entity.pdbx_description
1 polymer ?
#
loop_
_entity_poly.entity_id
_entity_poly.type
_entity_poly.pdbx_seq_one_letter_code
_entity_poly.pdbx_strand_id
1 'polypeptide(L)'
;MKILPRILFPALLLGAPLALAQDAAPQAGVTASAPSTIDISFRGSLRDALKTIADKGGLNLVVTGDLDSPAEVHLRGVTANQALRTVARAYSLRLDQDGSIYTLRPMTEQEQEAAESGEAPADAAASAPPEAAAPSVAIPPIPPIPDLPDSFPEEMRDEMKRARDEMKKARDEVRRSMRRKGSRDVVARGQNLEVKEGQAVESAVVYGGNLVVNGHVKDDAVAFGGNLEVHGRVDGDAHAFGGNVILGPDARVEGDVSAFGGSVERDDDAQVEGSIESFGGAGIGRMVAGEIKKGVKEAKDAERHGDDDDGGAGLAGFILTFAVLFGLGFMGQMFFPARMKQLGEEVRRKPVQTGLIGLFGLVAIAILSVVLCIIIIGIPVALVLLMATPLATALGFAAVASELGTRLPVLRGRKTQAVVLALGLLVLMLLGALPIVGPLITVTVAFMALGAVIRTRFGQRPQGMPEPIIPSSDQPV
;
A
#
# COMPACT_ATOMS: atom_id res chain seq x y z
N MET A 1 -34.74 45.54 61.84
CA MET A 1 -34.77 44.29 61.05
C MET A 1 -33.38 44.09 60.45
N LYS A 2 -32.60 43.14 61.00
CA LYS A 2 -32.01 41.97 60.32
C LYS A 2 -31.13 42.32 59.10
N ILE A 3 -29.79 42.40 59.23
CA ILE A 3 -28.77 41.30 59.09
C ILE A 3 -28.62 40.91 57.59
N LEU A 4 -27.49 40.92 56.88
CA LEU A 4 -26.04 40.97 57.16
C LEU A 4 -25.28 41.36 55.85
N PRO A 5 -24.15 42.08 55.91
CA PRO A 5 -23.09 42.10 54.88
C PRO A 5 -21.95 41.11 55.25
N ARG A 6 -20.88 40.99 54.44
CA ARG A 6 -19.45 40.69 54.77
C ARG A 6 -18.76 39.91 53.63
N ILE A 7 -17.46 39.98 53.28
CA ILE A 7 -16.22 40.75 53.58
C ILE A 7 -15.20 40.19 52.54
N LEU A 8 -14.55 40.97 51.67
CA LEU A 8 -13.18 41.54 51.73
C LEU A 8 -12.01 40.62 52.21
N PHE A 9 -11.13 40.28 51.26
CA PHE A 9 -9.67 39.96 51.25
C PHE A 9 -8.76 40.51 52.41
N PRO A 10 -7.40 40.26 52.51
CA PRO A 10 -6.42 39.43 51.74
C PRO A 10 -5.26 38.74 52.56
N ALA A 11 -4.31 38.11 51.82
CA ALA A 11 -2.82 38.14 51.98
C ALA A 11 -2.00 37.10 52.83
N LEU A 12 -1.15 36.35 52.11
CA LEU A 12 0.32 36.15 52.27
C LEU A 12 0.89 35.14 53.31
N LEU A 13 1.51 34.04 52.83
CA LEU A 13 2.71 33.31 53.34
C LEU A 13 2.92 32.06 52.42
N LEU A 14 3.94 31.94 51.57
CA LEU A 14 5.39 31.68 51.76
C LEU A 14 5.77 30.25 51.30
N GLY A 15 6.73 30.14 50.38
CA GLY A 15 7.76 29.08 50.39
C GLY A 15 7.53 27.72 49.68
N ALA A 16 8.08 27.60 48.46
CA ALA A 16 8.96 26.54 47.92
C ALA A 16 8.62 25.02 47.99
N PRO A 17 9.17 24.19 47.06
CA PRO A 17 8.72 22.82 46.77
C PRO A 17 9.51 21.74 47.54
N LEU A 18 8.85 20.64 47.91
CA LEU A 18 9.54 19.46 48.44
C LEU A 18 8.99 18.17 47.83
N ALA A 19 9.93 17.39 47.28
CA ALA A 19 9.79 16.01 46.86
C ALA A 19 9.60 15.07 48.06
N LEU A 20 8.86 13.97 47.84
CA LEU A 20 8.84 12.67 48.55
C LEU A 20 7.89 11.80 47.69
N ALA A 21 8.31 10.80 46.91
CA ALA A 21 9.01 9.56 47.25
C ALA A 21 8.30 8.76 48.35
N GLN A 22 7.46 7.80 47.92
CA GLN A 22 7.04 6.61 48.67
C GLN A 22 6.69 5.56 47.60
N ASP A 23 7.64 4.73 47.18
CA ASP A 23 8.00 3.41 47.74
C ASP A 23 6.82 2.44 47.84
N ALA A 24 6.67 1.60 46.80
CA ALA A 24 6.00 0.32 46.87
C ALA A 24 7.04 -0.75 46.49
N ALA A 25 7.37 -1.56 47.49
CA ALA A 25 8.41 -2.58 47.50
C ALA A 25 8.08 -3.81 46.60
N PRO A 26 9.10 -4.63 46.28
CA PRO A 26 9.13 -5.54 45.15
C PRO A 26 8.65 -6.95 45.51
N GLN A 27 7.94 -7.61 44.60
CA GLN A 27 7.74 -9.06 44.68
C GLN A 27 8.94 -9.78 44.07
N ALA A 28 9.63 -10.53 44.92
CA ALA A 28 10.75 -11.36 44.58
C ALA A 28 10.30 -12.67 43.92
N GLY A 29 11.04 -13.08 42.88
CA GLY A 29 11.22 -14.49 42.54
C GLY A 29 10.83 -14.89 41.12
N VAL A 30 11.63 -14.50 40.12
CA VAL A 30 12.48 -15.40 39.32
C VAL A 30 13.58 -14.54 38.70
N THR A 31 14.82 -14.69 39.17
CA THR A 31 16.00 -14.04 38.59
C THR A 31 16.30 -14.66 37.22
N ALA A 32 15.76 -14.08 36.14
CA ALA A 32 16.32 -14.26 34.81
C ALA A 32 17.55 -13.34 34.70
N SER A 33 18.74 -13.95 34.70
CA SER A 33 20.03 -13.28 34.61
C SER A 33 20.02 -12.21 33.52
N ALA A 34 20.43 -10.99 33.87
CA ALA A 34 20.74 -9.95 32.91
C ALA A 34 21.70 -10.50 31.83
N PRO A 35 21.58 -10.10 30.56
CA PRO A 35 22.57 -10.48 29.55
C PRO A 35 23.91 -9.91 29.99
N SER A 36 24.81 -10.77 30.46
CA SER A 36 26.13 -10.39 30.96
C SER A 36 26.90 -9.72 29.83
N THR A 37 27.00 -8.40 29.87
CA THR A 37 27.87 -7.62 28.99
C THR A 37 29.30 -7.99 29.32
N ILE A 38 30.09 -8.30 28.30
CA ILE A 38 31.46 -8.77 28.50
C ILE A 38 32.41 -7.70 27.99
N ASP A 39 33.33 -7.29 28.87
CA ASP A 39 34.49 -6.51 28.49
C ASP A 39 35.64 -7.47 28.19
N ILE A 40 36.07 -7.54 26.93
CA ILE A 40 37.18 -8.40 26.49
C ILE A 40 38.15 -7.56 25.67
N SER A 41 39.40 -7.54 26.12
CA SER A 41 40.56 -7.11 25.34
C SER A 41 41.47 -8.31 25.14
N PHE A 42 41.61 -8.78 23.91
CA PHE A 42 42.47 -9.92 23.59
C PHE A 42 43.31 -9.64 22.33
N ARG A 43 44.57 -10.08 22.36
CA ARG A 43 45.53 -10.00 21.27
C ARG A 43 46.15 -11.39 21.10
N GLY A 44 45.83 -12.07 19.99
CA GLY A 44 46.25 -13.45 19.75
C GLY A 44 45.69 -14.05 18.46
N SER A 45 45.50 -15.36 18.41
CA SER A 45 44.89 -16.03 17.24
C SER A 45 43.38 -15.79 17.19
N LEU A 46 42.79 -15.73 15.98
CA LEU A 46 41.34 -15.56 15.81
C LEU A 46 40.55 -16.70 16.48
N ARG A 47 41.08 -17.94 16.43
CA ARG A 47 40.50 -19.09 17.12
C ARG A 47 40.44 -18.89 18.64
N ASP A 48 41.51 -18.39 19.26
CA ASP A 48 41.54 -18.14 20.72
C ASP A 48 40.63 -16.98 21.12
N ALA A 49 40.52 -15.94 20.27
CA ALA A 49 39.60 -14.84 20.48
C ALA A 49 38.14 -15.32 20.48
N LEU A 50 37.76 -16.14 19.49
CA LEU A 50 36.41 -16.71 19.38
C LEU A 50 36.08 -17.66 20.54
N LYS A 51 37.05 -18.50 20.95
CA LYS A 51 36.90 -19.36 22.12
C LYS A 51 36.68 -18.55 23.40
N THR A 52 37.46 -17.49 23.62
CA THR A 52 37.34 -16.63 24.81
C THR A 52 35.99 -15.90 24.87
N ILE A 53 35.45 -15.50 23.72
CA ILE A 53 34.11 -14.89 23.62
C ILE A 53 33.01 -15.91 23.94
N ALA A 54 33.14 -17.15 23.44
CA ALA A 54 32.20 -18.23 23.72
C ALA A 54 32.21 -18.65 25.20
N ASP A 55 33.40 -18.82 25.78
CA ASP A 55 33.58 -19.22 27.18
C ASP A 55 33.02 -18.18 28.16
N LYS A 56 33.29 -16.89 27.94
CA LYS A 56 32.74 -15.82 28.78
C LYS A 56 31.26 -15.54 28.52
N GLY A 57 30.77 -15.91 27.33
CA GLY A 57 29.39 -15.70 26.89
C GLY A 57 28.44 -16.87 27.11
N GLY A 58 28.95 -18.03 27.54
CA GLY A 58 28.14 -19.24 27.73
C GLY A 58 27.58 -19.81 26.43
N LEU A 59 28.31 -19.69 25.31
CA LEU A 59 27.85 -20.12 23.98
C LEU A 59 28.49 -21.45 23.56
N ASN A 60 27.71 -22.33 22.93
CA ASN A 60 28.24 -23.54 22.29
C ASN A 60 28.69 -23.20 20.87
N LEU A 61 30.00 -23.17 20.63
CA LEU A 61 30.61 -22.76 19.35
C LEU A 61 31.40 -23.90 18.71
N VAL A 62 31.11 -24.20 17.44
CA VAL A 62 31.89 -25.11 16.60
C VAL A 62 32.61 -24.28 15.52
N VAL A 63 33.94 -24.27 15.56
CA VAL A 63 34.78 -23.56 14.59
C VAL A 63 35.39 -24.57 13.64
N THR A 64 35.11 -24.42 12.34
CA THR A 64 35.62 -25.31 11.29
C THR A 64 36.56 -24.55 10.36
N GLY A 65 37.77 -25.08 10.15
CA GLY A 65 38.78 -24.52 9.24
C GLY A 65 40.02 -23.95 9.93
N ASP A 66 41.01 -23.54 9.12
CA ASP A 66 42.26 -22.94 9.57
C ASP A 66 42.06 -21.44 9.84
N LEU A 67 41.94 -21.07 11.12
CA LEU A 67 41.69 -19.69 11.59
C LEU A 67 42.89 -19.16 12.42
N ASP A 68 44.10 -19.38 11.91
CA ASP A 68 45.36 -19.03 12.60
C ASP A 68 45.81 -17.58 12.34
N SER A 69 44.95 -16.73 11.78
CA SER A 69 45.26 -15.32 11.52
C SER A 69 45.35 -14.52 12.82
N PRO A 70 46.32 -13.59 12.95
CA PRO A 70 46.43 -12.72 14.12
C PRO A 70 45.25 -11.75 14.17
N ALA A 71 44.57 -11.69 15.32
CA ALA A 71 43.42 -10.84 15.56
C ALA A 71 43.60 -10.05 16.87
N GLU A 72 43.22 -8.77 16.82
CA GLU A 72 43.16 -7.90 17.99
C GLU A 72 41.72 -7.44 18.18
N VAL A 73 41.09 -7.88 19.27
CA VAL A 73 39.67 -7.66 19.53
C VAL A 73 39.51 -6.94 20.86
N HIS A 74 38.95 -5.73 20.80
CA HIS A 74 38.61 -4.91 21.95
C HIS A 74 37.11 -4.62 21.93
N LEU A 75 36.38 -5.22 22.85
CA LEU A 75 34.93 -5.09 22.97
C LEU A 75 34.58 -4.67 24.40
N ARG A 76 33.76 -3.62 24.53
CA ARG A 76 33.27 -3.12 25.82
C ARG A 76 31.76 -2.95 25.80
N GLY A 77 31.09 -3.44 26.84
CA GLY A 77 29.64 -3.33 26.99
C GLY A 77 28.84 -4.07 25.90
N VAL A 78 29.42 -5.08 25.25
CA VAL A 78 28.79 -5.81 24.14
C VAL A 78 28.38 -7.22 24.58
N THR A 79 27.28 -7.74 24.01
CA THR A 79 26.84 -9.12 24.26
C THR A 79 27.70 -10.12 23.47
N ALA A 80 27.82 -11.36 23.97
CA ALA A 80 28.63 -12.39 23.31
C ALA A 80 28.18 -12.70 21.86
N ASN A 81 26.88 -12.73 21.60
CA ASN A 81 26.33 -12.94 20.25
C ASN A 81 26.66 -11.79 19.30
N GLN A 82 26.60 -10.55 19.80
CA GLN A 82 26.92 -9.37 19.01
C GLN A 82 28.42 -9.26 18.76
N ALA A 83 29.25 -9.63 19.75
CA ALA A 83 30.69 -9.79 19.58
C ALA A 83 31.01 -10.80 18.48
N LEU A 84 30.38 -11.99 18.52
CA LEU A 84 30.60 -13.06 17.55
C LEU A 84 30.22 -12.64 16.12
N ARG A 85 29.06 -12.01 15.96
CA ARG A 85 28.60 -11.52 14.64
C ARG A 85 29.50 -10.42 14.07
N THR A 86 30.00 -9.52 14.92
CA THR A 86 30.91 -8.44 14.49
C THR A 86 32.26 -9.00 14.07
N VAL A 87 32.83 -9.93 14.83
CA VAL A 87 34.11 -10.58 14.48
C VAL A 87 33.95 -11.44 13.24
N ALA A 88 32.86 -12.19 13.11
CA ALA A 88 32.59 -12.99 11.92
C ALA A 88 32.49 -12.12 10.66
N ARG A 89 31.81 -10.96 10.73
CA ARG A 89 31.72 -10.02 9.61
C ARG A 89 33.07 -9.38 9.27
N ALA A 90 33.86 -9.01 10.28
CA ALA A 90 35.17 -8.36 10.06
C ALA A 90 36.19 -9.28 9.38
N TYR A 91 36.09 -10.59 9.61
CA TYR A 91 36.99 -11.60 9.05
C TYR A 91 36.32 -12.48 7.98
N SER A 92 35.20 -12.03 7.39
CA SER A 92 34.47 -12.73 6.33
C SER A 92 34.16 -14.20 6.62
N LEU A 93 33.68 -14.48 7.84
CA LEU A 93 33.23 -15.80 8.28
C LEU A 93 31.70 -15.90 8.19
N ARG A 94 31.19 -17.04 7.71
CA ARG A 94 29.77 -17.37 7.73
C ARG A 94 29.41 -17.94 9.11
N LEU A 95 28.39 -17.34 9.72
CA LEU A 95 27.80 -17.77 10.97
C LEU A 95 26.46 -18.42 10.67
N ASP A 96 26.35 -19.72 10.94
CA ASP A 96 25.09 -20.45 10.90
C ASP A 96 24.65 -20.77 12.33
N GLN A 97 23.35 -20.59 12.61
CA GLN A 97 22.79 -20.82 13.94
C GLN A 97 21.71 -21.89 13.82
N ASP A 98 21.99 -23.05 14.40
CA ASP A 98 21.01 -24.13 14.55
C ASP A 98 20.70 -24.29 16.05
N GLY A 99 19.57 -23.71 16.47
CA GLY A 99 19.15 -23.67 17.86
C GLY A 99 20.16 -22.97 18.78
N SER A 100 20.75 -23.73 19.72
CA SER A 100 21.71 -23.25 20.73
C SER A 100 23.18 -23.44 20.33
N ILE A 101 23.46 -23.93 19.12
CA ILE A 101 24.81 -24.18 18.61
C ILE A 101 25.12 -23.20 17.48
N TYR A 102 26.25 -22.52 17.60
CA TYR A 102 26.76 -21.63 16.57
C TYR A 102 27.87 -22.32 15.79
N THR A 103 27.76 -22.37 14.47
CA THR A 103 28.79 -22.92 13.59
C THR A 103 29.43 -21.82 12.76
N LEU A 104 30.76 -21.71 12.84
CA LEU A 104 31.54 -20.76 12.06
C LEU A 104 32.37 -21.48 11.01
N ARG A 105 32.29 -21.01 9.76
CA ARG A 105 33.13 -21.47 8.64
C ARG A 105 33.63 -20.30 7.79
N PRO A 106 34.81 -20.41 7.15
CA PRO A 106 35.24 -19.42 6.17
C PRO A 106 34.28 -19.35 4.98
N MET A 107 33.94 -18.14 4.56
CA MET A 107 33.04 -17.85 3.45
C MET A 107 33.73 -18.16 2.11
N THR A 108 33.04 -18.82 1.19
CA THR A 108 33.59 -19.17 -0.13
C THR A 108 33.62 -17.94 -1.05
N GLU A 109 34.52 -17.93 -2.04
CA GLU A 109 34.73 -16.79 -2.96
C GLU A 109 33.44 -16.31 -3.65
N GLN A 110 32.54 -17.23 -4.00
CA GLN A 110 31.25 -16.92 -4.64
C GLN A 110 30.26 -16.20 -3.72
N GLU A 111 30.32 -16.44 -2.40
CA GLU A 111 29.45 -15.76 -1.45
C GLU A 111 29.99 -14.35 -1.12
N GLN A 112 31.32 -14.16 -1.16
CA GLN A 112 31.96 -12.84 -0.92
C GLN A 112 31.59 -11.83 -2.02
N GLU A 113 31.57 -12.26 -3.29
CA GLU A 113 31.14 -11.42 -4.42
C GLU A 113 29.63 -11.08 -4.36
N ALA A 114 28.79 -11.98 -3.84
CA ALA A 114 27.36 -11.74 -3.64
C ALA A 114 27.07 -10.72 -2.52
N ALA A 115 27.92 -10.68 -1.48
CA ALA A 115 27.78 -9.71 -0.40
C ALA A 115 28.18 -8.27 -0.82
N GLU A 116 29.12 -8.11 -1.75
CA GLU A 116 29.56 -6.80 -2.26
C GLU A 116 28.63 -6.23 -3.34
N SER A 117 27.93 -7.07 -4.10
CA SER A 117 27.03 -6.64 -5.19
C SER A 117 25.62 -6.24 -4.74
N GLY A 118 25.29 -6.39 -3.45
CA GLY A 118 23.98 -5.99 -2.90
C GLY A 118 22.80 -6.82 -3.40
N GLU A 119 23.05 -7.86 -4.20
CA GLU A 119 22.06 -8.78 -4.72
C GLU A 119 21.92 -9.94 -3.74
N ALA A 120 20.86 -9.94 -2.93
CA ALA A 120 20.57 -11.05 -2.03
C ALA A 120 20.42 -12.35 -2.85
N PRO A 121 21.16 -13.44 -2.53
CA PRO A 121 20.92 -14.72 -3.16
C PRO A 121 19.51 -15.19 -2.80
N ALA A 122 18.75 -15.58 -3.81
CA ALA A 122 17.46 -16.22 -3.65
C ALA A 122 17.66 -17.55 -2.90
N ASP A 123 17.31 -17.57 -1.61
CA ASP A 123 17.23 -18.81 -0.86
C ASP A 123 16.11 -19.67 -1.43
N ALA A 124 16.52 -20.86 -1.82
CA ALA A 124 15.68 -21.96 -2.19
C ALA A 124 15.07 -22.63 -0.95
N ALA A 125 13.87 -23.21 -1.17
CA ALA A 125 13.15 -24.17 -0.33
C ALA A 125 12.45 -23.60 0.92
N ALA A 126 11.24 -24.00 1.30
CA ALA A 126 10.20 -24.84 0.71
C ALA A 126 8.96 -24.71 1.61
N SER A 127 7.77 -24.59 1.02
CA SER A 127 6.52 -24.95 1.71
C SER A 127 5.41 -25.15 0.68
N ALA A 128 5.31 -26.36 0.15
CA ALA A 128 4.12 -26.83 -0.57
C ALA A 128 3.20 -27.59 0.41
N PRO A 129 1.88 -27.29 0.50
CA PRO A 129 0.93 -28.03 1.32
C PRO A 129 0.63 -29.44 0.75
N PRO A 130 0.11 -30.38 1.56
CA PRO A 130 -0.10 -31.76 1.11
C PRO A 130 -1.32 -31.85 0.18
N GLU A 131 -1.05 -32.25 -1.06
CA GLU A 131 -2.06 -32.54 -2.08
C GLU A 131 -2.69 -33.92 -1.83
N ALA A 132 -4.02 -33.97 -1.93
CA ALA A 132 -4.84 -35.13 -1.65
C ALA A 132 -4.59 -36.29 -2.63
N ALA A 133 -4.61 -37.50 -2.11
CA ALA A 133 -4.38 -38.74 -2.85
C ALA A 133 -5.40 -38.94 -3.99
N ALA A 134 -4.91 -38.97 -5.24
CA ALA A 134 -5.61 -39.52 -6.38
C ALA A 134 -5.45 -41.06 -6.43
N PRO A 135 -6.44 -41.81 -6.95
CA PRO A 135 -6.42 -43.27 -6.96
C PRO A 135 -5.34 -43.81 -7.91
N SER A 136 -4.59 -44.81 -7.43
CA SER A 136 -3.49 -45.46 -8.16
C SER A 136 -4.00 -46.21 -9.40
N VAL A 137 -3.68 -45.69 -10.59
CA VAL A 137 -3.75 -46.48 -11.83
C VAL A 137 -2.52 -47.39 -11.86
N ALA A 138 -2.74 -48.70 -11.98
CA ALA A 138 -1.69 -49.71 -11.99
C ALA A 138 -0.71 -49.48 -13.15
N ILE A 139 0.54 -49.17 -12.81
CA ILE A 139 1.65 -49.09 -13.76
C ILE A 139 2.02 -50.53 -14.16
N PRO A 140 2.08 -50.88 -15.45
CA PRO A 140 2.50 -52.22 -15.86
C PRO A 140 3.95 -52.50 -15.41
N PRO A 141 4.32 -53.77 -15.14
CA PRO A 141 5.65 -54.09 -14.64
C PRO A 141 6.72 -53.65 -15.65
N ILE A 142 7.60 -52.76 -15.18
CA ILE A 142 8.76 -52.28 -15.91
C ILE A 142 9.66 -53.51 -16.19
N PRO A 143 10.08 -53.76 -17.45
CA PRO A 143 10.98 -54.87 -17.75
C PRO A 143 12.30 -54.73 -16.98
N PRO A 144 12.94 -55.84 -16.59
CA PRO A 144 14.21 -55.79 -15.87
C PRO A 144 15.24 -55.02 -16.69
N ILE A 145 15.75 -53.94 -16.10
CA ILE A 145 16.81 -53.12 -16.68
C ILE A 145 18.05 -54.03 -16.76
N PRO A 146 18.71 -54.17 -17.93
CA PRO A 146 19.94 -54.94 -18.04
C PRO A 146 21.00 -54.40 -17.08
N ASP A 147 21.72 -55.28 -16.40
CA ASP A 147 22.81 -54.89 -15.49
C ASP A 147 23.84 -54.05 -16.26
N LEU A 148 23.93 -52.77 -15.90
CA LEU A 148 24.91 -51.85 -16.45
C LEU A 148 26.30 -52.29 -15.93
N PRO A 149 27.32 -52.39 -16.78
CA PRO A 149 28.67 -52.75 -16.34
C PRO A 149 29.20 -51.70 -15.35
N ASP A 150 29.81 -52.17 -14.26
CA ASP A 150 30.32 -51.35 -13.14
C ASP A 150 31.38 -50.30 -13.53
N SER A 151 31.88 -50.35 -14.76
CA SER A 151 32.77 -49.34 -15.31
C SER A 151 32.54 -49.16 -16.81
N PHE A 152 31.93 -48.04 -17.19
CA PHE A 152 31.95 -47.57 -18.57
C PHE A 152 33.41 -47.29 -18.99
N PRO A 153 33.86 -47.65 -20.21
CA PRO A 153 35.11 -47.14 -20.77
C PRO A 153 35.09 -45.61 -20.84
N GLU A 154 36.25 -44.96 -20.68
CA GLU A 154 36.40 -43.48 -20.72
C GLU A 154 35.73 -42.87 -21.96
N GLU A 155 35.87 -43.52 -23.12
CA GLU A 155 35.30 -43.06 -24.40
C GLU A 155 33.76 -42.97 -24.37
N MET A 156 33.10 -43.95 -23.73
CA MET A 156 31.64 -43.97 -23.65
C MET A 156 31.12 -42.91 -22.66
N ARG A 157 31.89 -42.58 -21.61
CA ARG A 157 31.55 -41.48 -20.69
C ARG A 157 31.60 -40.13 -21.39
N ASP A 158 32.58 -39.92 -22.24
CA ASP A 158 32.73 -38.67 -22.98
C ASP A 158 31.65 -38.52 -24.05
N GLU A 159 31.28 -39.61 -24.72
CA GLU A 159 30.18 -39.61 -25.69
C GLU A 159 28.83 -39.33 -25.01
N MET A 160 28.59 -39.93 -23.83
CA MET A 160 27.37 -39.71 -23.05
C MET A 160 27.30 -38.30 -22.45
N LYS A 161 28.44 -37.70 -22.09
CA LYS A 161 28.53 -36.28 -21.70
C LYS A 161 28.17 -35.36 -22.87
N ARG A 162 28.72 -35.62 -24.07
CA ARG A 162 28.40 -34.84 -25.28
C ARG A 162 26.93 -34.92 -25.64
N ALA A 163 26.34 -36.11 -25.62
CA ALA A 163 24.91 -36.31 -25.88
C ALA A 163 24.03 -35.57 -24.86
N ARG A 164 24.42 -35.59 -23.56
CA ARG A 164 23.73 -34.84 -22.51
C ARG A 164 23.83 -33.33 -22.71
N ASP A 165 24.99 -32.83 -23.11
CA ASP A 165 25.23 -31.40 -23.36
C ASP A 165 24.49 -30.91 -24.60
N GLU A 166 24.40 -31.73 -25.65
CA GLU A 166 23.59 -31.44 -26.84
C GLU A 166 22.09 -31.40 -26.51
N MET A 167 21.59 -32.39 -25.77
CA MET A 167 20.19 -32.37 -25.32
C MET A 167 19.89 -31.16 -24.42
N LYS A 168 20.85 -30.77 -23.56
CA LYS A 168 20.72 -29.56 -22.73
C LYS A 168 20.66 -28.30 -23.59
N LYS A 169 21.52 -28.18 -24.59
CA LYS A 169 21.51 -27.05 -25.54
C LYS A 169 20.23 -26.99 -26.36
N ALA A 170 19.76 -28.11 -26.89
CA ALA A 170 18.49 -28.19 -27.63
C ALA A 170 17.30 -27.79 -26.76
N ARG A 171 17.27 -28.27 -25.50
CA ARG A 171 16.24 -27.89 -24.52
C ARG A 171 16.30 -26.40 -24.19
N ASP A 172 17.50 -25.84 -23.99
CA ASP A 172 17.67 -24.42 -23.67
C ASP A 172 17.35 -23.52 -24.86
N GLU A 173 17.54 -24.00 -26.09
CA GLU A 173 17.16 -23.32 -27.33
C GLU A 173 15.65 -23.32 -27.54
N VAL A 174 14.97 -24.45 -27.32
CA VAL A 174 13.50 -24.53 -27.31
C VAL A 174 12.91 -23.65 -26.20
N ARG A 175 13.54 -23.63 -25.02
CA ARG A 175 13.13 -22.74 -23.92
C ARG A 175 13.32 -21.26 -24.27
N ARG A 176 14.39 -20.91 -25.02
CA ARG A 176 14.63 -19.56 -25.53
C ARG A 176 13.65 -19.16 -26.65
N SER A 177 13.28 -20.08 -27.55
CA SER A 177 12.32 -19.80 -28.61
C SER A 177 10.89 -19.63 -28.05
N MET A 178 10.51 -20.43 -27.05
CA MET A 178 9.26 -20.28 -26.30
C MET A 178 9.18 -18.96 -25.53
N ARG A 179 10.27 -18.54 -24.85
CA ARG A 179 10.34 -17.23 -24.15
C ARG A 179 10.20 -16.01 -25.07
N ARG A 180 10.42 -16.17 -26.38
CA ARG A 180 10.29 -15.07 -27.35
C ARG A 180 8.87 -14.94 -27.92
N LYS A 181 7.98 -15.93 -27.68
CA LYS A 181 6.62 -16.00 -28.26
C LYS A 181 5.49 -15.93 -27.21
N GLY A 182 5.80 -16.00 -25.91
CA GLY A 182 4.85 -15.73 -24.82
C GLY A 182 4.91 -14.28 -24.37
N SER A 183 3.98 -13.47 -24.89
CA SER A 183 3.27 -12.35 -24.25
C SER A 183 4.02 -11.53 -23.19
N ARG A 184 4.45 -10.31 -23.55
CA ARG A 184 4.66 -9.23 -22.58
C ARG A 184 3.37 -8.45 -22.42
N ASP A 185 3.21 -7.76 -21.30
CA ASP A 185 2.25 -6.66 -21.17
C ASP A 185 2.41 -5.67 -22.33
N VAL A 186 1.30 -5.36 -23.00
CA VAL A 186 1.27 -4.42 -24.11
C VAL A 186 0.57 -3.15 -23.63
N VAL A 187 1.35 -2.07 -23.54
CA VAL A 187 0.85 -0.75 -23.15
C VAL A 187 0.97 0.21 -24.32
N ALA A 188 -0.16 0.75 -24.78
CA ALA A 188 -0.20 1.80 -25.80
C ALA A 188 -0.56 3.16 -25.18
N ARG A 189 0.05 4.25 -25.69
CA ARG A 189 -0.24 5.63 -25.26
C ARG A 189 -0.51 6.51 -26.48
N GLY A 190 -1.67 7.17 -26.51
CA GLY A 190 -2.15 8.07 -27.54
C GLY A 190 -2.45 7.42 -28.88
N GLN A 191 -2.44 6.08 -28.94
CA GLN A 191 -2.64 5.29 -30.16
C GLN A 191 -3.58 4.14 -29.87
N ASN A 192 -4.26 3.66 -30.91
CA ASN A 192 -5.12 2.49 -30.81
C ASN A 192 -4.27 1.22 -30.76
N LEU A 193 -4.72 0.23 -29.98
CA LEU A 193 -4.10 -1.08 -29.90
C LEU A 193 -5.09 -2.12 -30.40
N GLU A 194 -4.62 -3.01 -31.27
CA GLU A 194 -5.40 -4.14 -31.76
C GLU A 194 -4.64 -5.42 -31.43
N VAL A 195 -5.28 -6.30 -30.65
CA VAL A 195 -4.80 -7.67 -30.41
C VAL A 195 -5.44 -8.56 -31.46
N LYS A 196 -4.63 -9.02 -32.43
CA LYS A 196 -5.12 -9.79 -33.58
C LYS A 196 -5.51 -11.22 -33.19
N GLU A 197 -6.36 -11.85 -34.00
CA GLU A 197 -6.69 -13.27 -33.86
C GLU A 197 -5.44 -14.14 -33.85
N GLY A 198 -5.39 -15.11 -32.94
CA GLY A 198 -4.22 -15.98 -32.74
C GLY A 198 -3.04 -15.35 -31.98
N GLN A 199 -3.14 -14.07 -31.60
CA GLN A 199 -2.21 -13.42 -30.69
C GLN A 199 -2.68 -13.59 -29.25
N ALA A 200 -1.81 -14.10 -28.38
CA ALA A 200 -2.03 -14.12 -26.94
C ALA A 200 -1.12 -13.08 -26.27
N VAL A 201 -1.71 -12.19 -25.47
CA VAL A 201 -1.02 -11.20 -24.62
C VAL A 201 -1.36 -11.43 -23.15
N GLU A 202 -0.51 -10.93 -22.26
CA GLU A 202 -0.68 -11.10 -20.81
C GLU A 202 -1.70 -10.06 -20.34
N SER A 203 -1.31 -8.78 -20.26
CA SER A 203 -2.23 -7.65 -20.13
C SER A 203 -2.22 -6.72 -21.36
N ALA A 204 -3.37 -6.09 -21.65
CA ALA A 204 -3.51 -5.07 -22.70
C ALA A 204 -4.05 -3.77 -22.13
N VAL A 205 -3.24 -2.71 -22.11
CA VAL A 205 -3.62 -1.42 -21.54
C VAL A 205 -3.42 -0.28 -22.56
N VAL A 206 -4.45 0.52 -22.80
CA VAL A 206 -4.40 1.66 -23.71
C VAL A 206 -4.71 2.96 -22.98
N TYR A 207 -3.93 4.01 -23.21
CA TYR A 207 -4.18 5.35 -22.71
C TYR A 207 -4.45 6.31 -23.86
N GLY A 208 -5.60 6.96 -23.89
CA GLY A 208 -5.99 7.97 -24.88
C GLY A 208 -6.23 7.42 -26.29
N GLY A 209 -6.63 6.16 -26.41
CA GLY A 209 -6.92 5.48 -27.68
C GLY A 209 -7.88 4.30 -27.48
N ASN A 210 -8.29 3.66 -28.57
CA ASN A 210 -9.21 2.52 -28.54
C ASN A 210 -8.43 1.20 -28.42
N LEU A 211 -8.99 0.23 -27.70
CA LEU A 211 -8.46 -1.13 -27.58
C LEU A 211 -9.44 -2.09 -28.28
N VAL A 212 -8.96 -2.81 -29.30
CA VAL A 212 -9.71 -3.86 -29.99
C VAL A 212 -9.06 -5.21 -29.69
N VAL A 213 -9.82 -6.15 -29.14
CA VAL A 213 -9.34 -7.47 -28.74
C VAL A 213 -10.03 -8.54 -29.58
N ASN A 214 -9.37 -9.00 -30.63
CA ASN A 214 -9.80 -10.14 -31.45
C ASN A 214 -9.09 -11.45 -31.03
N GLY A 215 -7.94 -11.34 -30.37
CA GLY A 215 -7.15 -12.47 -29.88
C GLY A 215 -7.50 -12.90 -28.46
N HIS A 216 -6.47 -13.26 -27.69
CA HIS A 216 -6.60 -13.73 -26.33
C HIS A 216 -5.80 -12.87 -25.35
N VAL A 217 -6.46 -12.39 -24.30
CA VAL A 217 -5.85 -11.65 -23.18
C VAL A 217 -5.99 -12.51 -21.93
N LYS A 218 -4.88 -12.80 -21.27
CA LYS A 218 -4.87 -13.70 -20.10
C LYS A 218 -5.27 -13.02 -18.80
N ASP A 219 -4.89 -11.76 -18.63
CA ASP A 219 -5.24 -10.97 -17.46
C ASP A 219 -6.26 -9.91 -17.91
N ASP A 220 -5.93 -8.63 -17.78
CA ASP A 220 -6.89 -7.54 -17.92
C ASP A 220 -6.76 -6.81 -19.26
N ALA A 221 -7.92 -6.41 -19.80
CA ALA A 221 -8.05 -5.51 -20.94
C ALA A 221 -8.58 -4.16 -20.46
N VAL A 222 -7.74 -3.12 -20.48
CA VAL A 222 -8.08 -1.81 -19.93
C VAL A 222 -7.88 -0.69 -20.95
N ALA A 223 -8.93 0.09 -21.22
CA ALA A 223 -8.88 1.28 -22.07
C ALA A 223 -9.16 2.55 -21.24
N PHE A 224 -8.24 3.50 -21.23
CA PHE A 224 -8.42 4.83 -20.64
C PHE A 224 -8.63 5.87 -21.74
N GLY A 225 -9.70 6.65 -21.67
CA GLY A 225 -10.03 7.73 -22.58
C GLY A 225 -10.44 7.29 -23.99
N GLY A 226 -10.89 6.05 -24.17
CA GLY A 226 -11.31 5.48 -25.45
C GLY A 226 -12.21 4.26 -25.26
N ASN A 227 -12.65 3.67 -26.37
CA ASN A 227 -13.55 2.51 -26.35
C ASN A 227 -12.76 1.20 -26.24
N LEU A 228 -13.33 0.22 -25.55
CA LEU A 228 -12.87 -1.16 -25.50
C LEU A 228 -13.83 -2.03 -26.31
N GLU A 229 -13.32 -2.67 -27.36
CA GLU A 229 -14.09 -3.57 -28.21
C GLU A 229 -13.50 -4.97 -28.08
N VAL A 230 -14.30 -5.93 -27.61
CA VAL A 230 -13.88 -7.31 -27.37
C VAL A 230 -14.65 -8.20 -28.32
N HIS A 231 -13.93 -8.90 -29.20
CA HIS A 231 -14.45 -9.96 -30.08
C HIS A 231 -13.81 -11.31 -29.78
N GLY A 232 -12.72 -11.33 -29.01
CA GLY A 232 -12.01 -12.54 -28.61
C GLY A 232 -12.27 -12.95 -27.15
N ARG A 233 -11.25 -13.53 -26.51
CA ARG A 233 -11.32 -14.05 -25.14
C ARG A 233 -10.45 -13.26 -24.18
N VAL A 234 -11.04 -12.81 -23.07
CA VAL A 234 -10.37 -12.15 -21.94
C VAL A 234 -10.61 -13.00 -20.69
N ASP A 235 -9.57 -13.58 -20.11
CA ASP A 235 -9.72 -14.42 -18.91
C ASP A 235 -9.81 -13.57 -17.62
N GLY A 236 -9.31 -12.33 -17.62
CA GLY A 236 -9.47 -11.37 -16.52
C GLY A 236 -10.59 -10.35 -16.76
N ASP A 237 -10.36 -9.12 -16.30
CA ASP A 237 -11.37 -8.06 -16.31
C ASP A 237 -11.30 -7.16 -17.56
N ALA A 238 -12.45 -6.66 -18.00
CA ALA A 238 -12.57 -5.75 -19.15
C ALA A 238 -13.09 -4.38 -18.69
N HIS A 239 -12.20 -3.39 -18.67
CA HIS A 239 -12.53 -2.05 -18.16
C HIS A 239 -12.31 -0.95 -19.20
N ALA A 240 -13.33 -0.10 -19.38
CA ALA A 240 -13.19 1.16 -20.11
C ALA A 240 -13.45 2.36 -19.19
N PHE A 241 -12.52 3.31 -19.17
CA PHE A 241 -12.65 4.57 -18.45
C PHE A 241 -12.78 5.73 -19.44
N GLY A 242 -13.89 6.45 -19.42
CA GLY A 242 -14.19 7.56 -20.32
C GLY A 242 -14.68 7.14 -21.72
N GLY A 243 -15.06 5.88 -21.90
CA GLY A 243 -15.56 5.34 -23.17
C GLY A 243 -16.50 4.15 -22.96
N ASN A 244 -16.92 3.53 -24.07
CA ASN A 244 -17.85 2.39 -24.06
C ASN A 244 -17.09 1.06 -24.07
N VAL A 245 -17.69 0.03 -23.48
CA VAL A 245 -17.28 -1.36 -23.70
C VAL A 245 -18.26 -1.99 -24.68
N ILE A 246 -17.77 -2.53 -25.79
CA ILE A 246 -18.56 -3.20 -26.83
C ILE A 246 -18.13 -4.66 -26.86
N LEU A 247 -19.04 -5.57 -26.52
CA LEU A 247 -18.81 -7.01 -26.58
C LEU A 247 -19.48 -7.56 -27.84
N GLY A 248 -18.68 -8.02 -28.79
CA GLY A 248 -19.16 -8.68 -30.01
C GLY A 248 -19.70 -10.09 -29.76
N PRO A 249 -20.23 -10.76 -30.79
CA PRO A 249 -20.89 -12.06 -30.66
C PRO A 249 -19.96 -13.18 -30.17
N ASP A 250 -18.68 -13.14 -30.56
CA ASP A 250 -17.66 -14.13 -30.16
C ASP A 250 -16.94 -13.77 -28.84
N ALA A 251 -17.34 -12.66 -28.21
CA ALA A 251 -16.69 -12.14 -27.01
C ALA A 251 -16.91 -13.07 -25.81
N ARG A 252 -15.81 -13.47 -25.15
CA ARG A 252 -15.87 -14.18 -23.87
C ARG A 252 -15.01 -13.47 -22.83
N VAL A 253 -15.64 -13.01 -21.75
CA VAL A 253 -14.98 -12.40 -20.60
C VAL A 253 -15.25 -13.25 -19.36
N GLU A 254 -14.22 -13.82 -18.76
CA GLU A 254 -14.39 -14.61 -17.52
C GLU A 254 -14.51 -13.70 -16.28
N GLY A 255 -13.86 -12.53 -16.30
CA GLY A 255 -13.95 -11.53 -15.24
C GLY A 255 -15.12 -10.55 -15.34
N ASP A 256 -14.98 -9.43 -14.65
CA ASP A 256 -15.95 -8.34 -14.59
C ASP A 256 -15.81 -7.40 -15.81
N VAL A 257 -16.94 -6.90 -16.31
CA VAL A 257 -16.98 -5.90 -17.37
C VAL A 257 -17.46 -4.58 -16.78
N SER A 258 -16.65 -3.53 -16.90
CA SER A 258 -17.07 -2.21 -16.40
C SER A 258 -16.78 -1.06 -17.36
N ALA A 259 -17.79 -0.24 -17.60
CA ALA A 259 -17.64 1.03 -18.31
C ALA A 259 -17.86 2.20 -17.36
N PHE A 260 -16.83 3.01 -17.11
CA PHE A 260 -16.92 4.24 -16.33
C PHE A 260 -16.99 5.44 -17.26
N GLY A 261 -18.03 6.26 -17.20
CA GLY A 261 -18.22 7.41 -18.10
C GLY A 261 -18.84 7.09 -19.46
N GLY A 262 -19.10 5.81 -19.77
CA GLY A 262 -19.80 5.34 -20.97
C GLY A 262 -20.66 4.10 -20.70
N SER A 263 -21.28 3.55 -21.75
CA SER A 263 -22.17 2.39 -21.66
C SER A 263 -21.45 1.08 -21.98
N VAL A 264 -21.96 -0.03 -21.45
CA VAL A 264 -21.62 -1.38 -21.91
C VAL A 264 -22.68 -1.81 -22.91
N GLU A 265 -22.26 -2.11 -24.15
CA GLU A 265 -23.09 -2.67 -25.20
C GLU A 265 -22.67 -4.12 -25.40
N ARG A 266 -23.62 -5.04 -25.28
CA ARG A 266 -23.36 -6.48 -25.31
C ARG A 266 -24.24 -7.11 -26.38
N ASP A 267 -23.62 -7.87 -27.26
CA ASP A 267 -24.31 -8.74 -28.22
C ASP A 267 -24.95 -9.95 -27.50
N ASP A 268 -26.02 -10.50 -28.07
CA ASP A 268 -26.79 -11.60 -27.46
C ASP A 268 -25.95 -12.87 -27.28
N ASP A 269 -24.97 -13.11 -28.15
CA ASP A 269 -24.10 -14.29 -28.12
C ASP A 269 -22.85 -14.12 -27.23
N ALA A 270 -22.53 -12.89 -26.83
CA ALA A 270 -21.39 -12.60 -25.96
C ALA A 270 -21.55 -13.29 -24.60
N GLN A 271 -20.48 -13.80 -24.01
CA GLN A 271 -20.48 -14.47 -22.70
C GLN A 271 -19.64 -13.70 -21.68
N VAL A 272 -20.26 -13.31 -20.58
CA VAL A 272 -19.58 -12.69 -19.43
C VAL A 272 -19.92 -13.52 -18.20
N GLU A 273 -18.91 -14.11 -17.56
CA GLU A 273 -19.10 -14.90 -16.33
C GLU A 273 -19.16 -14.01 -15.08
N GLY A 274 -18.45 -12.88 -15.08
CA GLY A 274 -18.51 -11.87 -14.03
C GLY A 274 -19.71 -10.93 -14.10
N SER A 275 -19.61 -9.83 -13.36
CA SER A 275 -20.61 -8.78 -13.29
C SER A 275 -20.42 -7.72 -14.38
N ILE A 276 -21.54 -7.18 -14.87
CA ILE A 276 -21.53 -6.07 -15.83
C ILE A 276 -21.97 -4.82 -15.10
N GLU A 277 -21.07 -3.85 -14.99
CA GLU A 277 -21.35 -2.56 -14.37
C GLU A 277 -21.13 -1.41 -15.37
N SER A 278 -22.12 -0.52 -15.49
CA SER A 278 -21.98 0.69 -16.30
C SER A 278 -22.22 1.90 -15.41
N PHE A 279 -21.17 2.68 -15.21
CA PHE A 279 -21.14 3.92 -14.45
C PHE A 279 -20.95 5.10 -15.38
N GLY A 280 -21.83 5.27 -16.36
CA GLY A 280 -21.70 6.39 -17.28
C GLY A 280 -22.72 6.35 -18.40
N GLY A 281 -23.32 7.50 -18.66
CA GLY A 281 -24.25 7.66 -19.77
C GLY A 281 -24.76 9.09 -19.79
N ALA A 282 -25.27 9.51 -20.95
CA ALA A 282 -25.88 10.82 -21.12
C ALA A 282 -26.96 11.13 -20.06
N GLY A 283 -27.57 10.11 -19.44
CA GLY A 283 -28.50 10.25 -18.31
C GLY A 283 -27.87 10.80 -17.03
N ILE A 284 -26.71 10.26 -16.60
CA ILE A 284 -26.03 10.71 -15.37
C ILE A 284 -25.42 12.10 -15.61
N GLY A 285 -24.78 12.32 -16.77
CA GLY A 285 -24.21 13.62 -17.12
C GLY A 285 -25.26 14.73 -17.24
N ARG A 286 -26.45 14.43 -17.78
CA ARG A 286 -27.55 15.39 -17.91
C ARG A 286 -28.30 15.63 -16.60
N MET A 287 -28.41 14.62 -15.74
CA MET A 287 -28.93 14.78 -14.38
C MET A 287 -27.96 15.63 -13.54
N VAL A 288 -26.66 15.30 -13.54
CA VAL A 288 -25.63 16.07 -12.83
C VAL A 288 -25.50 17.49 -13.39
N ALA A 289 -25.50 17.68 -14.71
CA ALA A 289 -25.46 19.02 -15.32
C ALA A 289 -26.73 19.83 -15.05
N GLY A 290 -27.90 19.18 -15.05
CA GLY A 290 -29.18 19.79 -14.70
C GLY A 290 -29.20 20.29 -13.26
N GLU A 291 -28.71 19.47 -12.34
CA GLU A 291 -28.67 19.79 -10.92
C GLU A 291 -27.54 20.78 -10.58
N ILE A 292 -26.36 20.71 -11.21
CA ILE A 292 -25.31 21.75 -11.08
C ILE A 292 -25.86 23.10 -11.56
N LYS A 293 -26.58 23.13 -12.69
CA LYS A 293 -27.20 24.36 -13.19
C LYS A 293 -28.27 24.89 -12.23
N LYS A 294 -29.02 24.00 -11.57
CA LYS A 294 -30.01 24.34 -10.55
C LYS A 294 -29.35 24.85 -9.28
N GLY A 295 -28.32 24.19 -8.76
CA GLY A 295 -27.57 24.61 -7.57
C GLY A 295 -26.79 25.91 -7.75
N VAL A 296 -26.23 26.16 -8.95
CA VAL A 296 -25.60 27.46 -9.29
C VAL A 296 -26.65 28.57 -9.39
N LYS A 297 -27.86 28.24 -9.84
CA LYS A 297 -28.97 29.18 -9.90
C LYS A 297 -29.52 29.47 -8.50
N GLU A 298 -29.71 28.45 -7.67
CA GLU A 298 -30.09 28.57 -6.26
C GLU A 298 -29.06 29.34 -5.43
N ALA A 299 -27.75 29.11 -5.61
CA ALA A 299 -26.71 29.88 -4.93
C ALA A 299 -26.73 31.37 -5.34
N LYS A 300 -27.12 31.67 -6.57
CA LYS A 300 -27.27 33.03 -7.10
C LYS A 300 -28.57 33.70 -6.66
N ASP A 301 -29.60 32.91 -6.41
CA ASP A 301 -30.92 33.38 -5.95
C ASP A 301 -30.96 33.51 -4.41
N ALA A 302 -30.19 32.70 -3.67
CA ALA A 302 -30.01 32.78 -2.21
C ALA A 302 -29.27 34.06 -1.74
N GLU A 303 -28.43 34.66 -2.59
CA GLU A 303 -27.88 36.00 -2.31
C GLU A 303 -28.91 37.13 -2.48
N ARG A 304 -30.09 36.83 -3.04
CA ARG A 304 -31.11 37.84 -3.39
C ARG A 304 -32.40 37.78 -2.58
N HIS A 305 -32.75 36.68 -1.91
CA HIS A 305 -33.98 36.57 -1.12
C HIS A 305 -33.69 35.90 0.23
N GLY A 306 -33.99 36.63 1.30
CA GLY A 306 -34.19 36.04 2.63
C GLY A 306 -35.61 35.48 2.73
N ASP A 307 -35.70 34.31 3.34
CA ASP A 307 -36.89 33.59 3.79
C ASP A 307 -37.93 33.19 2.73
N ASP A 308 -38.01 31.88 2.50
CA ASP A 308 -39.18 31.01 2.77
C ASP A 308 -39.39 29.89 1.73
N ASP A 309 -39.61 28.70 2.29
CA ASP A 309 -40.14 27.45 1.72
C ASP A 309 -39.31 26.66 0.70
N ASP A 310 -38.63 25.60 1.18
CA ASP A 310 -38.15 24.53 0.29
C ASP A 310 -38.08 23.14 0.94
N GLY A 311 -39.19 22.40 0.90
CA GLY A 311 -39.22 20.98 1.26
C GLY A 311 -38.70 20.05 0.15
N GLY A 312 -38.52 20.57 -1.08
CA GLY A 312 -38.15 19.79 -2.27
C GLY A 312 -36.72 20.00 -2.75
N ALA A 313 -36.15 21.20 -2.58
CA ALA A 313 -34.77 21.49 -2.97
C ALA A 313 -33.72 20.79 -2.07
N GLY A 314 -34.05 20.53 -0.81
CA GLY A 314 -33.11 19.94 0.15
C GLY A 314 -32.60 18.54 -0.25
N LEU A 315 -33.51 17.65 -0.67
CA LEU A 315 -33.13 16.29 -1.07
C LEU A 315 -32.34 16.28 -2.39
N ALA A 316 -32.78 17.07 -3.38
CA ALA A 316 -32.12 17.16 -4.67
C ALA A 316 -30.71 17.76 -4.55
N GLY A 317 -30.58 18.86 -3.78
CA GLY A 317 -29.29 19.45 -3.44
C GLY A 317 -28.39 18.50 -2.63
N PHE A 318 -28.96 17.71 -1.72
CA PHE A 318 -28.24 16.67 -0.98
C PHE A 318 -27.67 15.59 -1.91
N ILE A 319 -28.51 15.03 -2.80
CA ILE A 319 -28.09 13.99 -3.74
C ILE A 319 -27.03 14.52 -4.71
N LEU A 320 -27.19 15.75 -5.20
CA LEU A 320 -26.20 16.38 -6.07
C LEU A 320 -24.86 16.58 -5.36
N THR A 321 -24.89 17.14 -4.15
CA THR A 321 -23.68 17.39 -3.35
C THR A 321 -22.98 16.07 -3.04
N PHE A 322 -23.74 15.03 -2.71
CA PHE A 322 -23.23 13.68 -2.54
C PHE A 322 -22.55 13.16 -3.82
N ALA A 323 -23.21 13.26 -4.98
CA ALA A 323 -22.68 12.78 -6.25
C ALA A 323 -21.39 13.51 -6.66
N VAL A 324 -21.34 14.84 -6.48
CA VAL A 324 -20.16 15.66 -6.77
C VAL A 324 -18.99 15.31 -5.84
N LEU A 325 -19.23 15.26 -4.52
CA LEU A 325 -18.20 14.92 -3.54
C LEU A 325 -17.71 13.47 -3.71
N PHE A 326 -18.63 12.54 -3.98
CA PHE A 326 -18.31 11.15 -4.26
C PHE A 326 -17.47 11.03 -5.53
N GLY A 327 -17.89 11.65 -6.63
CA GLY A 327 -17.14 11.64 -7.88
C GLY A 327 -15.74 12.25 -7.73
N LEU A 328 -15.63 13.38 -7.03
CA LEU A 328 -14.36 14.04 -6.79
C LEU A 328 -13.44 13.23 -5.86
N GLY A 329 -14.01 12.65 -4.81
CA GLY A 329 -13.30 11.78 -3.87
C GLY A 329 -12.84 10.48 -4.52
N PHE A 330 -13.71 9.86 -5.32
CA PHE A 330 -13.41 8.65 -6.08
C PHE A 330 -12.31 8.92 -7.10
N MET A 331 -12.40 10.03 -7.85
CA MET A 331 -11.36 10.46 -8.77
C MET A 331 -10.04 10.74 -8.03
N GLY A 332 -10.07 11.45 -6.90
CA GLY A 332 -8.88 11.66 -6.07
C GLY A 332 -8.23 10.36 -5.61
N GLN A 333 -9.04 9.37 -5.24
CA GLN A 333 -8.59 8.05 -4.80
C GLN A 333 -8.03 7.21 -5.95
N MET A 334 -8.62 7.31 -7.15
CA MET A 334 -8.18 6.60 -8.35
C MET A 334 -6.84 7.13 -8.86
N PHE A 335 -6.69 8.46 -8.96
CA PHE A 335 -5.46 9.08 -9.45
C PHE A 335 -4.34 9.08 -8.40
N PHE A 336 -4.69 9.17 -7.11
CA PHE A 336 -3.70 9.33 -6.03
C PHE A 336 -4.05 8.52 -4.77
N PRO A 337 -4.11 7.18 -4.84
CA PRO A 337 -4.55 6.33 -3.73
C PRO A 337 -3.68 6.47 -2.48
N ALA A 338 -2.36 6.57 -2.65
CA ALA A 338 -1.41 6.74 -1.56
C ALA A 338 -1.60 8.09 -0.83
N ARG A 339 -1.91 9.17 -1.57
CA ARG A 339 -2.10 10.51 -1.00
C ARG A 339 -3.36 10.56 -0.15
N MET A 340 -4.46 9.96 -0.62
CA MET A 340 -5.72 9.91 0.13
C MET A 340 -5.58 9.13 1.45
N LYS A 341 -4.84 8.01 1.46
CA LYS A 341 -4.55 7.25 2.69
C LYS A 341 -3.77 8.09 3.71
N GLN A 342 -2.78 8.85 3.26
CA GLN A 342 -2.00 9.73 4.15
C GLN A 342 -2.83 10.86 4.76
N LEU A 343 -3.78 11.44 3.99
CA LEU A 343 -4.70 12.44 4.51
C LEU A 343 -5.56 11.84 5.64
N GLY A 344 -6.10 10.63 5.46
CA GLY A 344 -6.88 9.92 6.47
C GLY A 344 -6.07 9.62 7.75
N GLU A 345 -4.84 9.13 7.61
CA GLU A 345 -3.97 8.84 8.76
C GLU A 345 -3.62 10.09 9.59
N GLU A 346 -3.36 11.22 8.94
CA GLU A 346 -3.02 12.46 9.65
C GLU A 346 -4.23 13.04 10.39
N VAL A 347 -5.41 13.02 9.75
CA VAL A 347 -6.69 13.37 10.36
C VAL A 347 -6.94 12.52 11.61
N ARG A 348 -6.63 11.23 11.54
CA ARG A 348 -6.80 10.29 12.65
C ARG A 348 -5.78 10.52 13.78
N ARG A 349 -4.52 10.79 13.47
CA ARG A 349 -3.46 10.93 14.47
C ARG A 349 -3.61 12.19 15.31
N LYS A 350 -3.93 13.34 14.69
CA LYS A 350 -3.97 14.65 15.40
C LYS A 350 -5.16 15.52 14.97
N PRO A 351 -6.40 15.12 15.31
CA PRO A 351 -7.62 15.75 14.81
C PRO A 351 -7.77 17.23 15.17
N VAL A 352 -7.39 17.60 16.40
CA VAL A 352 -7.48 18.99 16.87
C VAL A 352 -6.43 19.87 16.16
N GLN A 353 -5.23 19.34 15.93
CA GLN A 353 -4.18 20.11 15.25
C GLN A 353 -4.51 20.33 13.77
N THR A 354 -5.05 19.33 13.08
CA THR A 354 -5.47 19.49 11.69
C THR A 354 -6.61 20.50 11.57
N GLY A 355 -7.59 20.46 12.48
CA GLY A 355 -8.65 21.48 12.55
C GLY A 355 -8.12 22.90 12.76
N LEU A 356 -7.25 23.10 13.75
CA LEU A 356 -6.65 24.43 14.02
C LEU A 356 -5.81 24.95 12.85
N ILE A 357 -4.99 24.09 12.25
CA ILE A 357 -4.20 24.45 11.06
C ILE A 357 -5.12 24.81 9.89
N GLY A 358 -6.25 24.14 9.73
CA GLY A 358 -7.25 24.47 8.73
C GLY A 358 -7.91 25.83 8.98
N LEU A 359 -8.25 26.15 10.23
CA LEU A 359 -8.80 27.45 10.60
C LEU A 359 -7.80 28.59 10.33
N PHE A 360 -6.57 28.47 10.83
CA PHE A 360 -5.51 29.46 10.55
C PHE A 360 -5.16 29.50 9.06
N GLY A 361 -5.20 28.35 8.39
CA GLY A 361 -4.97 28.23 6.95
C GLY A 361 -6.01 28.96 6.14
N LEU A 362 -7.30 28.84 6.48
CA LEU A 362 -8.38 29.57 5.82
C LEU A 362 -8.23 31.08 6.00
N VAL A 363 -7.93 31.54 7.22
CA VAL A 363 -7.67 32.95 7.51
C VAL A 363 -6.43 33.44 6.72
N ALA A 364 -5.35 32.66 6.70
CA ALA A 364 -4.15 33.00 5.95
C ALA A 364 -4.39 33.05 4.44
N ILE A 365 -5.16 32.10 3.88
CA ILE A 365 -5.56 32.08 2.47
C ILE A 365 -6.42 33.29 2.14
N ALA A 366 -7.37 33.66 3.01
CA ALA A 366 -8.22 34.83 2.81
C ALA A 366 -7.39 36.13 2.80
N ILE A 367 -6.50 36.32 3.80
CA ILE A 367 -5.60 37.47 3.86
C ILE A 367 -4.68 37.50 2.64
N LEU A 368 -4.07 36.37 2.28
CA LEU A 368 -3.21 36.25 1.12
C LEU A 368 -3.97 36.57 -0.17
N SER A 369 -5.20 36.11 -0.33
CA SER A 369 -6.05 36.42 -1.48
C SER A 369 -6.32 37.92 -1.58
N VAL A 370 -6.61 38.60 -0.46
CA VAL A 370 -6.81 40.07 -0.46
C VAL A 370 -5.53 40.79 -0.86
N VAL A 371 -4.38 40.42 -0.27
CA VAL A 371 -3.06 40.99 -0.62
C VAL A 371 -2.75 40.78 -2.10
N LEU A 372 -3.06 39.60 -2.63
CA LEU A 372 -2.81 39.24 -4.02
C LEU A 372 -3.78 39.95 -4.98
N CYS A 373 -5.00 40.28 -4.56
CA CYS A 373 -5.91 41.15 -5.32
C CYS A 373 -5.43 42.61 -5.37
N ILE A 374 -4.71 43.10 -4.35
CA ILE A 374 -4.11 44.45 -4.36
C ILE A 374 -3.00 44.53 -5.41
N ILE A 375 -2.27 43.43 -5.63
CA ILE A 375 -1.31 43.31 -6.73
C ILE A 375 -2.10 43.05 -8.02
N ILE A 376 -2.13 43.99 -8.97
CA ILE A 376 -2.88 43.83 -10.23
C ILE A 376 -2.49 42.53 -10.97
N ILE A 377 -1.20 42.16 -10.93
CA ILE A 377 -0.66 40.91 -11.50
C ILE A 377 -1.11 39.66 -10.69
N GLY A 378 -1.49 39.84 -9.43
CA GLY A 378 -1.92 38.78 -8.54
C GLY A 378 -3.39 38.37 -8.70
N ILE A 379 -4.26 39.20 -9.31
CA ILE A 379 -5.69 38.88 -9.48
C ILE A 379 -5.92 37.49 -10.14
N PRO A 380 -5.23 37.10 -11.24
CA PRO A 380 -5.38 35.77 -11.80
C PRO A 380 -5.00 34.66 -10.80
N VAL A 381 -3.94 34.87 -10.02
CA VAL A 381 -3.46 33.91 -9.03
C VAL A 381 -4.42 33.83 -7.83
N ALA A 382 -4.98 34.96 -7.39
CA ALA A 382 -6.01 35.00 -6.36
C ALA A 382 -7.26 34.24 -6.80
N LEU A 383 -7.69 34.40 -8.05
CA LEU A 383 -8.83 33.65 -8.59
C LEU A 383 -8.54 32.15 -8.62
N VAL A 384 -7.35 31.73 -9.06
CA VAL A 384 -6.94 30.32 -9.01
C VAL A 384 -6.90 29.81 -7.58
N LEU A 385 -6.36 30.57 -6.63
CA LEU A 385 -6.29 30.20 -5.21
C LEU A 385 -7.70 30.02 -4.60
N LEU A 386 -8.62 30.93 -4.94
CA LEU A 386 -10.00 30.92 -4.46
C LEU A 386 -10.78 29.75 -5.06
N MET A 387 -10.48 29.34 -6.30
CA MET A 387 -11.06 28.13 -6.92
C MET A 387 -10.41 26.83 -6.39
N ALA A 388 -9.12 26.85 -6.10
CA ALA A 388 -8.39 25.69 -5.60
C ALA A 388 -8.77 25.33 -4.16
N THR A 389 -9.13 26.32 -3.33
CA THR A 389 -9.50 26.13 -1.93
C THR A 389 -10.72 25.21 -1.73
N PRO A 390 -11.90 25.44 -2.35
CA PRO A 390 -13.04 24.55 -2.22
C PRO A 390 -12.77 23.17 -2.81
N LEU A 391 -11.99 23.08 -3.89
CA LEU A 391 -11.58 21.80 -4.48
C LEU A 391 -10.72 20.99 -3.52
N ALA A 392 -9.74 21.64 -2.88
CA ALA A 392 -8.92 21.05 -1.84
C ALA A 392 -9.75 20.60 -0.64
N THR A 393 -10.67 21.44 -0.14
CA THR A 393 -11.57 21.10 0.96
C THR A 393 -12.46 19.91 0.60
N ALA A 394 -13.00 19.84 -0.62
CA ALA A 394 -13.82 18.72 -1.09
C ALA A 394 -13.03 17.40 -1.13
N LEU A 395 -11.80 17.43 -1.63
CA LEU A 395 -10.90 16.26 -1.61
C LEU A 395 -10.53 15.85 -0.17
N GLY A 396 -10.25 16.81 0.70
CA GLY A 396 -9.99 16.54 2.12
C GLY A 396 -11.22 15.96 2.80
N PHE A 397 -12.42 16.43 2.47
CA PHE A 397 -13.69 15.92 2.99
C PHE A 397 -13.92 14.48 2.58
N ALA A 398 -13.64 14.14 1.31
CA ALA A 398 -13.67 12.76 0.82
C ALA A 398 -12.67 11.85 1.56
N ALA A 399 -11.47 12.36 1.90
CA ALA A 399 -10.49 11.61 2.67
C ALA A 399 -10.94 11.37 4.13
N VAL A 400 -11.60 12.35 4.76
CA VAL A 400 -12.21 12.16 6.09
C VAL A 400 -13.36 11.15 6.01
N ALA A 401 -14.19 11.25 4.96
CA ALA A 401 -15.30 10.34 4.72
C ALA A 401 -14.83 8.89 4.53
N SER A 402 -13.78 8.64 3.74
CA SER A 402 -13.26 7.28 3.51
C SER A 402 -12.75 6.64 4.81
N GLU A 403 -12.05 7.40 5.66
CA GLU A 403 -11.64 6.91 6.98
C GLU A 403 -12.86 6.56 7.85
N LEU A 404 -13.88 7.42 7.87
CA LEU A 404 -15.12 7.16 8.60
C LEU A 404 -15.87 5.92 8.08
N GLY A 405 -15.85 5.71 6.76
CA GLY A 405 -16.45 4.55 6.10
C GLY A 405 -15.79 3.22 6.46
N THR A 406 -14.48 3.20 6.71
CA THR A 406 -13.77 1.97 7.15
C THR A 406 -14.20 1.51 8.55
N ARG A 407 -14.72 2.41 9.38
CA ARG A 407 -15.13 2.15 10.77
C ARG A 407 -16.49 1.49 10.89
N LEU A 408 -17.31 1.54 9.85
CA LEU A 408 -18.65 0.98 9.89
C LEU A 408 -18.56 -0.55 9.74
N PRO A 409 -18.96 -1.34 10.76
CA PRO A 409 -18.82 -2.80 10.78
C PRO A 409 -19.82 -3.52 9.85
N VAL A 410 -20.56 -2.78 9.01
CA VAL A 410 -21.80 -3.25 8.37
C VAL A 410 -21.56 -4.19 7.18
N LEU A 411 -20.35 -4.31 6.61
CA LEU A 411 -20.10 -5.29 5.53
C LEU A 411 -18.75 -6.00 5.70
N ARG A 412 -18.79 -7.33 5.64
CA ARG A 412 -17.70 -8.28 5.99
C ARG A 412 -17.22 -9.09 4.75
N GLY A 413 -17.13 -8.46 3.58
CA GLY A 413 -16.73 -9.09 2.30
C GLY A 413 -15.67 -8.29 1.50
N ARG A 414 -15.26 -8.79 0.31
CA ARG A 414 -14.36 -8.12 -0.66
C ARG A 414 -14.94 -6.73 -0.99
N LYS A 415 -14.43 -5.66 -0.38
CA LYS A 415 -14.96 -4.30 -0.60
C LYS A 415 -14.23 -3.65 -1.76
N THR A 416 -14.97 -3.24 -2.78
CA THR A 416 -14.51 -2.18 -3.68
C THR A 416 -14.31 -0.91 -2.84
N GLN A 417 -13.16 -0.27 -2.98
CA GLN A 417 -12.78 0.92 -2.19
C GLN A 417 -13.76 2.08 -2.39
N ALA A 418 -14.56 2.03 -3.47
CA ALA A 418 -15.68 2.92 -3.75
C ALA A 418 -16.82 2.84 -2.71
N VAL A 419 -17.21 1.64 -2.29
CA VAL A 419 -18.33 1.42 -1.35
C VAL A 419 -18.00 1.99 0.03
N VAL A 420 -16.74 1.86 0.46
CA VAL A 420 -16.27 2.42 1.72
C VAL A 420 -16.36 3.94 1.70
N LEU A 421 -15.91 4.57 0.62
CA LEU A 421 -16.02 6.02 0.43
C LEU A 421 -17.49 6.46 0.42
N ALA A 422 -18.34 5.82 -0.39
CA ALA A 422 -19.75 6.15 -0.51
C ALA A 422 -20.47 6.10 0.85
N LEU A 423 -20.25 5.03 1.61
CA LEU A 423 -20.89 4.83 2.90
C LEU A 423 -20.42 5.87 3.93
N GLY A 424 -19.11 6.16 3.97
CA GLY A 424 -18.57 7.18 4.86
C GLY A 424 -19.09 8.57 4.53
N LEU A 425 -19.20 8.90 3.25
CA LEU A 425 -19.70 10.19 2.78
C LEU A 425 -21.19 10.35 3.05
N LEU A 426 -21.97 9.27 2.87
CA LEU A 426 -23.39 9.23 3.19
C LEU A 426 -23.63 9.50 4.67
N VAL A 427 -22.91 8.82 5.56
CA VAL A 427 -23.03 9.02 7.01
C VAL A 427 -22.66 10.45 7.40
N LEU A 428 -21.56 10.98 6.87
CA LEU A 428 -21.11 12.33 7.20
C LEU A 428 -22.11 13.39 6.72
N MET A 429 -22.69 13.21 5.52
CA MET A 429 -23.76 14.09 5.04
C MET A 429 -25.06 13.94 5.86
N LEU A 430 -25.43 12.72 6.29
CA LEU A 430 -26.61 12.53 7.15
C LEU A 430 -26.45 13.24 8.50
N LEU A 431 -25.26 13.16 9.10
CA LEU A 431 -24.92 13.91 10.30
C LEU A 431 -24.95 15.42 10.04
N GLY A 432 -24.50 15.85 8.86
CA GLY A 432 -24.54 17.24 8.40
C GLY A 432 -25.94 17.79 8.11
N ALA A 433 -26.94 16.93 7.90
CA ALA A 433 -28.32 17.34 7.61
C ALA A 433 -29.11 17.72 8.87
N LEU A 434 -28.56 17.51 10.07
CA LEU A 434 -29.21 17.92 11.32
C LEU A 434 -29.20 19.46 11.44
N PRO A 435 -30.34 20.13 11.68
CA PRO A 435 -30.45 21.59 11.56
C PRO A 435 -29.55 22.37 12.54
N ILE A 436 -29.26 21.80 13.72
CA ILE A 436 -28.44 22.45 14.76
C ILE A 436 -27.03 21.87 14.79
N VAL A 437 -26.92 20.54 14.73
CA VAL A 437 -25.64 19.82 14.88
C VAL A 437 -24.89 19.77 13.55
N GLY A 438 -25.61 19.75 12.44
CA GLY A 438 -25.08 19.59 11.10
C GLY A 438 -24.10 20.68 10.69
N PRO A 439 -24.46 21.98 10.74
CA PRO A 439 -23.54 23.07 10.44
C PRO A 439 -22.27 23.04 11.30
N LEU A 440 -22.39 22.67 12.58
CA LEU A 440 -21.25 22.57 13.48
C LEU A 440 -20.29 21.44 13.05
N ILE A 441 -20.84 20.27 12.70
CA ILE A 441 -20.07 19.12 12.21
C ILE A 441 -19.42 19.46 10.87
N THR A 442 -20.18 19.97 9.89
CA THR A 442 -19.67 20.24 8.55
C THR A 442 -18.58 21.30 8.56
N VAL A 443 -18.73 22.37 9.35
CA VAL A 443 -17.68 23.39 9.55
C VAL A 443 -16.43 22.79 10.20
N THR A 444 -16.60 21.99 11.25
CA THR A 444 -15.48 21.32 11.93
C THR A 444 -14.72 20.39 10.98
N VAL A 445 -15.45 19.57 10.22
CA VAL A 445 -14.88 18.66 9.22
C VAL A 445 -14.25 19.43 8.07
N ALA A 446 -14.84 20.53 7.61
CA ALA A 446 -14.28 21.36 6.54
C ALA A 446 -12.93 21.97 6.94
N PHE A 447 -12.80 22.50 8.16
CA PHE A 447 -11.51 22.95 8.68
C PHE A 447 -10.52 21.80 8.80
N MET A 448 -10.95 20.65 9.30
CA MET A 448 -10.10 19.46 9.41
C MET A 448 -9.59 18.98 8.05
N ALA A 449 -10.46 18.94 7.04
CA ALA A 449 -10.17 18.60 5.67
C ALA A 449 -9.16 19.57 5.04
N LEU A 450 -9.42 20.87 5.14
CA LEU A 450 -8.53 21.91 4.61
C LEU A 450 -7.15 21.86 5.30
N GLY A 451 -7.13 21.72 6.63
CA GLY A 451 -5.90 21.62 7.39
C GLY A 451 -5.08 20.37 7.08
N ALA A 452 -5.74 19.23 6.83
CA ALA A 452 -5.09 18.01 6.36
C ALA A 452 -4.42 18.23 5.00
N VAL A 453 -5.09 18.92 4.05
CA VAL A 453 -4.52 19.22 2.74
C VAL A 453 -3.31 20.14 2.85
N ILE A 454 -3.41 21.22 3.65
CA ILE A 454 -2.31 22.17 3.88
C ILE A 454 -1.10 21.47 4.51
N ARG A 455 -1.34 20.67 5.56
CA ARG A 455 -0.28 19.99 6.33
C ARG A 455 0.43 18.92 5.51
N THR A 456 -0.32 18.19 4.68
CA THR A 456 0.23 17.14 3.83
C THR A 456 0.82 17.68 2.53
N ARG A 457 0.64 18.97 2.21
CA ARG A 457 0.98 19.58 0.90
C ARG A 457 0.46 18.72 -0.26
N PHE A 458 -0.82 18.34 -0.21
CA PHE A 458 -1.41 17.35 -1.13
C PHE A 458 -0.71 15.99 -1.11
N GLY A 459 -0.40 15.43 0.07
CA GLY A 459 0.20 14.09 0.22
C GLY A 459 1.66 13.96 -0.22
N GLN A 460 2.44 15.04 -0.15
CA GLN A 460 3.87 15.05 -0.52
C GLN A 460 4.83 14.75 0.64
N ARG A 461 4.35 14.51 1.86
CA ARG A 461 5.25 14.13 2.97
C ARG A 461 5.69 12.67 2.78
N PRO A 462 6.99 12.39 2.54
CA PRO A 462 7.50 11.04 2.61
C PRO A 462 7.33 10.56 4.05
N GLN A 463 6.76 9.38 4.26
CA GLN A 463 6.94 8.67 5.52
C GLN A 463 8.46 8.60 5.76
N GLY A 464 8.93 9.16 6.87
CA GLY A 464 10.26 8.84 7.36
C GLY A 464 10.39 7.33 7.41
N MET A 465 11.56 6.82 6.98
CA MET A 465 11.83 5.37 6.91
C MET A 465 11.32 4.64 8.17
N PRO A 466 10.79 3.41 8.03
CA PRO A 466 10.29 2.64 9.15
C PRO A 466 11.33 2.60 10.26
N GLU A 467 10.93 3.07 11.45
CA GLU A 467 11.77 3.00 12.63
C GLU A 467 12.02 1.51 12.94
N PRO A 468 13.28 1.07 13.16
CA PRO A 468 13.59 -0.32 13.41
C PRO A 468 12.80 -0.82 14.62
N ILE A 469 12.10 -1.94 14.46
CA ILE A 469 11.31 -2.58 15.50
C ILE A 469 12.29 -3.06 16.59
N ILE A 470 12.35 -2.35 17.72
CA ILE A 470 13.02 -2.83 18.93
C ILE A 470 11.94 -3.52 19.78
N PRO A 471 11.91 -4.85 19.88
CA PRO A 471 10.90 -5.56 20.67
C PRO A 471 11.08 -5.22 22.16
N SER A 472 10.07 -4.58 22.75
CA SER A 472 9.97 -4.37 24.19
C SER A 472 9.23 -5.56 24.80
N SER A 473 9.97 -6.46 25.45
CA SER A 473 9.40 -7.64 26.13
C SER A 473 9.02 -7.30 27.56
N ASP A 474 7.77 -6.90 27.78
CA ASP A 474 7.17 -6.95 29.11
C ASP A 474 5.64 -7.01 29.02
N GLN A 475 5.04 -8.22 29.02
CA GLN A 475 3.75 -8.50 29.67
C GLN A 475 3.64 -10.00 30.01
N PRO A 476 3.28 -10.36 31.26
CA PRO A 476 3.26 -11.72 31.77
C PRO A 476 1.92 -12.43 31.53
N VAL A 477 1.96 -13.76 31.32
CA VAL A 477 0.81 -14.69 31.39
C VAL A 477 0.91 -15.51 32.66
#